data_AF-A0A523GQB2-F1
#
_entry.id   AF-A0A523GQB2-F1
#
_cell.length_a   1.000
_cell.length_b   1.000
_cell.length_c   1.000
_cell.angle_alpha   90.00
_cell.angle_beta   90.00
_cell.angle_gamma   90.00
#
_symmetry.space_group_name_H-M   'P 1'
#
loop_
_entity.id
_entity.type
_entity.pdbx_description
1 polymer ?
#
loop_
_entity_poly.entity_id
_entity_poly.type
_entity_poly.pdbx_seq_one_letter_code
_entity_poly.pdbx_strand_id
1 'polypeptide(L)' 'MKRWFQPVEVEVTKGWPVVVNWNGRRHRVQYLVDAWVVQGKWWAEEERRVYFRVHTTGGTLDIFRSGDDWILSKVQD' A
#
# COMPACT_ATOMS: atom_id res chain seq x y z
N MET A 1 6.24 2.15 16.06
CA MET A 1 6.26 1.92 14.59
C MET A 1 6.00 3.23 13.87
N LYS A 2 6.87 3.61 12.91
CA LYS A 2 6.78 4.88 12.19
C LYS A 2 5.80 4.74 11.02
N ARG A 3 4.79 5.62 10.97
CA ARG A 3 3.95 5.78 9.77
C ARG A 3 4.72 6.62 8.77
N TRP A 4 4.80 6.13 7.56
CA TRP A 4 5.30 6.88 6.42
C TRP A 4 4.06 7.26 5.64
N PHE A 5 3.93 8.48 5.12
CA PHE A 5 2.87 8.81 4.16
C PHE A 5 3.61 9.31 2.93
N GLN A 6 4.27 8.35 2.26
CA GLN A 6 5.16 8.64 1.15
C GLN A 6 4.57 8.08 -0.14
N PRO A 7 4.53 8.88 -1.22
CA PRO A 7 4.24 8.37 -2.54
C PRO A 7 5.23 7.28 -2.93
N VAL A 8 4.73 6.20 -3.52
CA VAL A 8 5.50 5.09 -4.08
C VAL A 8 4.89 4.71 -5.41
N GLU A 9 5.70 4.12 -6.29
CA GLU A 9 5.15 3.50 -7.50
C GLU A 9 4.82 2.05 -7.20
N VAL A 10 3.65 1.60 -7.65
CA VAL A 10 3.20 0.23 -7.48
C VAL A 10 2.79 -0.32 -8.83
N GLU A 11 3.43 -1.41 -9.23
CA GLU A 11 2.95 -2.19 -10.37
C GLU A 11 1.81 -3.08 -9.88
N VAL A 12 0.68 -3.06 -10.58
CA VAL A 12 -0.52 -3.84 -10.27
C VAL A 12 -0.83 -4.82 -11.38
N THR A 13 -1.22 -6.03 -11.01
CA THR A 13 -1.73 -7.06 -11.92
C THR A 13 -3.09 -7.55 -11.42
N LYS A 14 -4.13 -7.45 -12.25
CA LYS A 14 -5.52 -7.84 -11.88
C LYS A 14 -6.01 -7.20 -10.56
N GLY A 15 -5.59 -5.96 -10.30
CA GLY A 15 -5.93 -5.23 -9.08
C GLY A 15 -5.06 -5.53 -7.86
N TRP A 16 -4.08 -6.43 -7.98
CA TRP A 16 -3.18 -6.81 -6.90
C TRP A 16 -1.79 -6.20 -7.07
N PRO A 17 -1.20 -5.62 -6.01
CA PRO A 17 0.18 -5.16 -6.04
C PRO A 17 1.15 -6.33 -6.28
N VAL A 18 2.03 -6.19 -7.28
CA VAL A 18 3.05 -7.20 -7.60
C VAL A 18 4.47 -6.69 -7.38
N VAL A 19 4.66 -5.36 -7.42
CA VAL A 19 5.94 -4.69 -7.15
C VAL A 19 5.66 -3.36 -6.45
N VAL A 20 6.50 -3.01 -5.49
CA VAL A 20 6.55 -1.68 -4.87
C VAL A 20 7.94 -1.07 -5.11
N ASN A 21 8.02 0.05 -5.81
CA ASN A 21 9.25 0.83 -5.91
C ASN A 21 9.31 1.82 -4.76
N TRP A 22 10.23 1.58 -3.82
CA TRP A 22 10.40 2.42 -2.64
C TRP A 22 11.88 2.63 -2.35
N ASN A 23 12.24 3.88 -2.06
CA ASN A 23 13.62 4.30 -1.77
C ASN A 23 14.62 3.93 -2.89
N GLY A 24 14.19 4.11 -4.15
CA GLY A 24 15.00 3.77 -5.34
C GLY A 24 15.24 2.27 -5.55
N ARG A 25 14.56 1.39 -4.79
CA ARG A 25 14.69 -0.06 -4.90
C ARG A 25 13.36 -0.70 -5.27
N ARG A 26 13.45 -1.77 -6.08
CA ARG A 26 12.31 -2.59 -6.49
C ARG A 26 12.08 -3.70 -5.47
N HIS A 27 10.93 -3.67 -4.80
CA HIS A 27 10.53 -4.70 -3.83
C HIS A 27 9.45 -5.57 -4.45
N ARG A 28 9.81 -6.81 -4.81
CA ARG A 28 8.85 -7.73 -5.42
C ARG A 28 7.93 -8.30 -4.35
N VAL A 29 6.62 -8.22 -4.58
CA VAL A 29 5.63 -8.83 -3.69
C VAL A 29 5.72 -10.35 -3.84
N GLN A 30 5.90 -11.05 -2.72
CA GLN A 30 5.94 -12.51 -2.66
C GLN A 30 4.54 -13.07 -2.38
N TYR A 31 3.82 -12.45 -1.44
CA TYR A 31 2.43 -12.78 -1.14
C TYR A 31 1.71 -11.59 -0.50
N LEU A 32 0.38 -11.57 -0.66
CA LEU A 32 -0.50 -10.68 0.06
C LEU A 32 -0.72 -11.24 1.46
N VAL A 33 -0.50 -10.43 2.48
CA VAL A 33 -0.79 -10.78 3.88
C VAL A 33 -2.25 -10.50 4.20
N ASP A 34 -2.74 -9.31 3.83
CA ASP A 34 -4.11 -8.87 4.13
C ASP A 34 -4.53 -7.72 3.18
N ALA A 35 -5.84 -7.51 3.04
CA ALA A 35 -6.42 -6.35 2.36
C ALA A 35 -7.68 -5.89 3.08
N TRP A 36 -7.77 -4.59 3.39
CA TRP A 36 -8.90 -4.03 4.12
C TRP A 36 -9.31 -2.67 3.58
N VAL A 37 -10.58 -2.34 3.76
CA VAL A 37 -11.13 -1.04 3.40
C VAL A 37 -11.15 -0.16 4.64
N VAL A 38 -10.64 1.06 4.51
CA VAL A 38 -10.87 2.14 5.47
C VAL A 38 -11.78 3.14 4.77
N GLN A 39 -12.95 3.35 5.35
CA GLN A 39 -13.90 4.37 4.91
C GLN A 39 -14.25 5.22 6.12
N GLY A 40 -14.32 6.52 5.92
CA GLY A 40 -14.77 7.45 6.94
C GLY A 40 -16.26 7.30 7.29
N LYS A 41 -16.72 8.22 8.13
CA LYS A 41 -18.12 8.29 8.55
C LYS A 41 -19.05 8.42 7.33
N TRP A 42 -20.22 7.79 7.37
CA TRP A 42 -21.17 7.79 6.25
C TRP A 42 -21.72 9.18 5.90
N TRP A 43 -21.59 10.16 6.79
CA TRP A 43 -21.97 11.57 6.59
C TRP A 43 -20.79 12.47 6.16
N ALA A 44 -19.59 11.93 6.03
CA ALA A 44 -18.41 12.67 5.61
C ALA A 44 -17.99 12.19 4.21
N GLU A 45 -17.58 13.11 3.34
CA GLU A 45 -16.99 12.83 2.02
C GLU A 45 -15.56 12.27 2.14
N GLU A 46 -15.29 11.43 3.15
CA GLU A 46 -13.98 10.79 3.31
C GLU A 46 -13.78 9.71 2.25
N GLU A 47 -12.65 9.79 1.56
CA GLU A 47 -12.25 8.86 0.50
C GLU A 47 -12.18 7.42 1.03
N ARG A 48 -12.89 6.51 0.36
CA ARG A 48 -12.77 5.07 0.59
C ARG A 48 -11.40 4.59 0.14
N ARG A 49 -10.55 4.15 1.07
CA ARG A 49 -9.20 3.65 0.78
C ARG A 49 -9.14 2.14 0.91
N VAL A 50 -8.53 1.49 -0.07
CA VAL A 50 -8.21 0.06 -0.01
C VAL A 50 -6.74 -0.07 0.36
N TYR A 51 -6.49 -0.63 1.53
CA TYR A 51 -5.16 -0.96 2.01
C TYR A 51 -4.81 -2.38 1.64
N PHE A 52 -3.55 -2.59 1.29
CA PHE A 52 -2.92 -3.88 1.07
C PHE A 52 -1.71 -3.99 2.00
N ARG A 53 -1.65 -5.07 2.78
CA ARG A 53 -0.42 -5.49 3.43
C ARG A 53 0.24 -6.55 2.57
N VAL A 54 1.44 -6.26 2.10
CA VAL A 54 2.21 -7.13 1.22
C VAL A 54 3.50 -7.55 1.90
N HIS A 55 3.85 -8.83 1.78
CA HIS A 55 5.19 -9.29 2.09
C HIS A 55 6.02 -9.21 0.82
N THR A 56 7.17 -8.55 0.90
CA THR A 56 8.06 -8.32 -0.23
C THR A 56 9.44 -8.89 0.04
N THR A 57 10.29 -8.89 -0.98
CA THR A 57 11.72 -9.23 -0.84
C THR A 57 12.51 -8.35 0.14
N GLY A 58 11.95 -7.21 0.58
CA GLY A 58 12.59 -6.26 1.50
C GLY A 58 11.78 -5.98 2.77
N GLY A 59 10.90 -6.89 3.16
CA GLY A 59 10.06 -6.77 4.36
C GLY A 59 8.57 -6.58 4.06
N THR A 60 7.80 -6.29 5.10
CA THR A 60 6.34 -6.15 5.02
C THR A 60 5.94 -4.67 4.91
N LEU A 61 5.14 -4.35 3.89
CA LEU A 61 4.69 -2.99 3.60
C LEU A 61 3.17 -2.90 3.66
N ASP A 62 2.65 -1.80 4.22
CA ASP A 62 1.24 -1.45 4.09
C ASP A 62 1.11 -0.29 3.08
N ILE A 63 0.45 -0.54 1.95
CA ILE A 63 0.23 0.44 0.89
C ILE A 63 -1.27 0.65 0.65
N PHE A 64 -1.66 1.83 0.18
CA PHE A 64 -3.03 2.10 -0.28
C PHE A 64 -3.01 3.04 -1.48
N ARG A 65 -4.08 3.02 -2.27
CA ARG A 65 -4.27 3.99 -3.36
C ARG A 65 -5.10 5.18 -2.86
N SER A 66 -4.66 6.39 -3.16
CA SER A 66 -5.38 7.66 -2.92
C SER A 66 -5.40 8.44 -4.23
N GLY A 67 -6.57 8.60 -4.84
CA GLY A 67 -6.67 9.06 -6.23
C GLY A 67 -5.83 8.19 -7.19
N ASP A 68 -4.90 8.83 -7.89
CA ASP A 68 -4.00 8.17 -8.84
C ASP A 68 -2.68 7.70 -8.22
N ASP A 69 -2.38 8.12 -7.00
CA ASP A 69 -1.13 7.82 -6.32
C ASP A 69 -1.25 6.59 -5.42
N TRP A 70 -0.15 5.87 -5.31
CA TRP A 70 0.04 4.87 -4.27
C TRP A 70 0.84 5.44 -3.12
N ILE A 71 0.37 5.17 -1.90
CA ILE A 71 0.97 5.69 -0.68
C ILE A 71 1.46 4.52 0.16
N LEU A 72 2.74 4.53 0.50
CA LEU A 72 3.30 3.69 1.54
C LEU A 72 2.95 4.29 2.89
N SER A 73 2.18 3.53 3.67
CA SER A 73 1.67 3.93 4.99
C SER A 73 2.51 3.39 6.16
N LYS A 74 3.15 2.23 5.96
CA LYS A 74 3.84 1.48 7.02
C LYS A 74 4.93 0.59 6.45
N VAL A 75 6.06 0.48 7.17
CA VAL A 75 7.17 -0.44 6.89
C VAL A 75 7.41 -1.28 8.14
N GLN A 76 7.54 -2.60 7.97
CA GLN A 76 7.90 -3.58 8.99
C GLN A 76 9.07 -4.41 8.46
N ASP A 77 10.15 -4.45 9.22
CA ASP A 77 11.35 -5.26 8.97
C ASP A 77 11.31 -6.51 9.85
#